data_AF-A0A5C7UUA2-F1
#
_entry.id   AF-A0A5C7UUA2-F1
#
_cell.length_a   1.000
_cell.length_b   1.000
_cell.length_c   1.000
_cell.angle_alpha   90.00
_cell.angle_beta   90.00
_cell.angle_gamma   90.00
#
_symmetry.space_group_name_H-M   'P 1'
#
loop_
_entity.id
_entity.type
_entity.pdbx_description
1 polymer ?
#
loop_
_entity_poly.entity_id
_entity_poly.type
_entity_poly.pdbx_seq_one_letter_code
_entity_poly.pdbx_strand_id
1 'polypeptide(L)'
;MTHPFIPSSTLKGAAAAAALALGSLVPLQASADVIYSGSTSIAIPVSTAGVYLNVLNGATGTSSSATPGWDLNLWGSSSLFAWANTGGGVVTGLGGSSTAVDNLALGTVVNASLGSSSTPGALQGETGATAFLLNSTDNYIGFSFLNEATGATNYGWMRLSLGATLNNPARSIIGYAFDNTGAGIAVGAISAVPEPASAVLALAGLAGLGLWRGRRRG
;
A
#
# COMPACT_ATOMS: atom_id res chain seq x y z
N MET A 1 -64.68 46.28 -27.85
CA MET A 1 -64.47 45.11 -28.72
C MET A 1 -62.97 45.02 -29.01
N THR A 2 -62.15 44.42 -28.14
CA THR A 2 -61.79 42.98 -28.08
C THR A 2 -61.12 42.46 -29.36
N HIS A 3 -59.77 42.45 -29.34
CA HIS A 3 -58.78 41.39 -29.66
C HIS A 3 -59.09 40.31 -30.74
N PRO A 4 -58.10 39.52 -31.23
CA PRO A 4 -56.65 39.74 -31.45
C PRO A 4 -56.14 39.13 -32.79
N PHE A 5 -54.84 39.27 -33.12
CA PHE A 5 -54.13 38.23 -33.89
C PHE A 5 -52.64 38.13 -33.47
N ILE A 6 -52.10 36.91 -33.62
CA ILE A 6 -51.12 36.20 -32.77
C ILE A 6 -49.68 36.28 -33.32
N PRO A 7 -48.62 36.26 -32.47
CA PRO A 7 -47.21 36.20 -32.88
C PRO A 7 -46.66 34.76 -33.00
N SER A 8 -45.67 34.52 -33.87
CA SER A 8 -44.70 33.40 -33.83
C SER A 8 -43.71 33.56 -35.01
N SER A 9 -42.44 33.14 -35.00
CA SER A 9 -41.64 32.37 -34.05
C SER A 9 -40.16 32.68 -34.25
N THR A 10 -39.46 32.74 -33.12
CA THR A 10 -38.02 32.60 -32.88
C THR A 10 -37.24 31.71 -33.86
N LEU A 11 -36.26 32.29 -34.55
CA LEU A 11 -35.17 31.55 -35.19
C LEU A 11 -34.08 31.24 -34.16
N LYS A 12 -34.06 29.97 -33.74
CA LYS A 12 -32.99 29.34 -32.97
C LYS A 12 -31.77 29.15 -33.90
N GLY A 13 -30.69 29.87 -33.63
CA GLY A 13 -29.40 29.70 -34.29
C GLY A 13 -28.39 29.02 -33.37
N ALA A 14 -28.21 27.71 -33.61
CA ALA A 14 -27.12 26.80 -33.27
C ALA A 14 -26.13 27.13 -32.12
N ALA A 15 -26.10 26.20 -31.18
CA ALA A 15 -25.05 25.96 -30.20
C ALA A 15 -23.69 25.67 -30.84
N ALA A 16 -22.62 26.14 -30.19
CA ALA A 16 -21.31 25.50 -30.23
C ALA A 16 -20.70 25.57 -28.81
N ALA A 17 -20.97 24.53 -28.02
CA ALA A 17 -20.27 24.28 -26.78
C ALA A 17 -18.84 23.83 -27.11
N ALA A 18 -17.87 24.73 -26.98
CA ALA A 18 -16.46 24.37 -26.99
C ALA A 18 -16.06 23.94 -25.57
N ALA A 19 -16.31 22.66 -25.24
CA ALA A 19 -15.75 22.03 -24.06
C ALA A 19 -14.26 21.73 -24.32
N LEU A 20 -13.38 22.68 -24.01
CA LEU A 20 -11.97 22.38 -23.79
C LEU A 20 -11.86 21.77 -22.39
N ALA A 21 -12.01 20.45 -22.31
CA ALA A 21 -11.53 19.69 -21.17
C ALA A 21 -10.01 19.90 -21.11
N LEU A 22 -9.58 20.81 -20.24
CA LEU A 22 -8.21 20.87 -19.76
C LEU A 22 -7.88 19.47 -19.26
N GLY A 23 -7.11 18.72 -20.05
CA GLY A 23 -6.52 17.47 -19.63
C GLY A 23 -5.66 17.77 -18.43
N SER A 24 -6.19 17.54 -17.24
CA SER A 24 -5.38 17.36 -16.05
C SER A 24 -4.33 16.32 -16.43
N LEU A 25 -3.05 16.71 -16.40
CA LEU A 25 -1.94 15.79 -16.36
C LEU A 25 -2.10 14.98 -15.08
N VAL A 26 -2.94 13.95 -15.13
CA VAL A 26 -2.96 12.92 -14.09
C VAL A 26 -1.59 12.27 -14.20
N PRO A 27 -0.74 12.33 -13.15
CA PRO A 27 0.51 11.57 -13.20
C PRO A 27 0.15 10.13 -13.56
N LEU A 28 0.78 9.61 -14.61
CA LEU A 28 0.77 8.18 -14.90
C LEU A 28 1.43 7.53 -13.69
N GLN A 29 0.61 7.11 -12.74
CA GLN A 29 1.07 6.33 -11.61
C GLN A 29 1.56 5.00 -12.22
N ALA A 30 2.80 4.63 -11.91
CA ALA A 30 3.42 3.45 -12.47
C ALA A 30 2.54 2.23 -12.13
N SER A 31 2.32 1.35 -13.12
CA SER A 31 1.70 0.05 -12.87
C SER A 31 2.43 -0.61 -11.71
N ALA A 32 1.69 -0.93 -10.64
CA ALA A 32 2.27 -1.61 -9.49
C ALA A 32 2.97 -2.91 -9.93
N ASP A 33 4.19 -3.15 -9.46
CA ASP A 33 4.95 -4.39 -9.68
C ASP A 33 5.06 -5.10 -8.33
N VAL A 34 3.98 -5.76 -7.93
CA VAL A 34 3.89 -6.38 -6.61
C VAL A 34 4.65 -7.70 -6.59
N ILE A 35 5.68 -7.77 -5.76
CA ILE A 35 6.42 -8.99 -5.44
C ILE A 35 5.87 -9.54 -4.13
N TYR A 36 5.28 -10.75 -4.21
CA TYR A 36 4.77 -11.47 -3.06
C TYR A 36 5.65 -12.68 -2.73
N SER A 37 6.01 -12.84 -1.46
CA SER A 37 6.80 -13.98 -0.98
C SER A 37 6.08 -15.34 -1.04
N GLY A 38 4.77 -15.34 -1.30
CA GLY A 38 3.93 -16.51 -1.09
C GLY A 38 3.57 -16.71 0.38
N SER A 39 2.89 -17.82 0.68
CA SER A 39 2.68 -18.24 2.06
C SER A 39 4.00 -18.79 2.62
N THR A 40 4.52 -18.15 3.66
CA THR A 40 5.75 -18.57 4.35
C THR A 40 5.45 -18.87 5.82
N SER A 41 6.45 -19.36 6.54
CA SER A 41 6.39 -19.54 8.00
C SER A 41 7.79 -19.37 8.58
N ILE A 42 8.23 -18.13 8.69
CA ILE A 42 9.53 -17.77 9.26
C ILE A 42 9.34 -17.55 10.75
N ALA A 43 9.94 -18.39 11.60
CA ALA A 43 9.86 -18.23 13.04
C ALA A 43 10.55 -16.93 13.49
N ILE A 44 9.98 -16.26 14.49
CA ILE A 44 10.60 -15.09 15.15
C ILE A 44 11.03 -15.53 16.56
N PRO A 45 12.30 -15.91 16.77
CA PRO A 45 12.77 -16.39 18.07
C PRO A 45 12.54 -15.38 19.20
N VAL A 46 12.20 -15.86 20.39
CA VAL A 46 12.14 -15.06 21.63
C VAL A 46 13.57 -14.84 22.13
N SER A 47 14.26 -13.90 21.51
CA SER A 47 15.65 -13.57 21.81
C SER A 47 15.93 -12.09 21.55
N THR A 48 17.11 -11.64 21.98
CA THR A 48 17.61 -10.29 21.72
C THR A 48 18.03 -10.08 20.27
N ALA A 49 18.25 -11.15 19.51
CA ALA A 49 18.65 -11.07 18.10
C ALA A 49 17.46 -11.17 17.15
N GLY A 50 16.47 -12.01 17.48
CA GLY A 50 15.30 -12.24 16.64
C GLY A 50 15.61 -12.93 15.33
N VAL A 51 14.98 -12.46 14.25
CA VAL A 51 15.19 -12.91 12.87
C VAL A 51 15.39 -11.70 11.97
N TYR A 52 16.49 -11.73 11.23
CA TYR A 52 16.80 -10.79 10.16
C TYR A 52 16.23 -11.35 8.86
N LEU A 53 15.63 -10.51 8.04
CA LEU A 53 15.01 -10.85 6.76
C LEU A 53 15.48 -9.88 5.68
N ASN A 54 16.00 -10.41 4.58
CA ASN A 54 16.08 -9.69 3.30
C ASN A 54 14.77 -9.96 2.54
N VAL A 55 13.98 -8.92 2.28
CA VAL A 55 12.67 -9.08 1.63
C VAL A 55 12.79 -9.32 0.13
N LEU A 56 13.87 -8.86 -0.52
CA LEU A 56 14.05 -9.06 -1.96
C LEU A 56 14.24 -10.54 -2.33
N ASN A 57 15.04 -11.27 -1.54
CA ASN A 57 15.41 -12.65 -1.85
C ASN A 57 14.89 -13.69 -0.82
N GLY A 58 14.28 -13.23 0.27
CA GLY A 58 13.74 -14.09 1.32
C GLY A 58 14.78 -14.75 2.23
N ALA A 59 16.05 -14.35 2.15
CA ALA A 59 17.09 -14.84 3.04
C ALA A 59 16.81 -14.42 4.49
N THR A 60 17.03 -15.35 5.41
CA THR A 60 16.86 -15.11 6.85
C THR A 60 18.06 -15.58 7.65
N GLY A 61 18.26 -14.98 8.82
CA GLY A 61 19.32 -15.37 9.73
C GLY A 61 19.16 -14.75 11.12
N THR A 62 20.04 -15.12 12.03
CA THR A 62 20.01 -14.68 13.44
C THR A 62 20.97 -13.53 13.73
N SER A 63 21.62 -12.98 12.72
CA SER A 63 22.46 -11.79 12.81
C SER A 63 22.47 -11.02 11.49
N SER A 64 22.83 -9.74 11.55
CA SER A 64 23.05 -8.91 10.37
C SER A 64 24.20 -9.42 9.50
N SER A 65 25.25 -9.99 10.10
CA SER A 65 26.39 -10.57 9.37
C SER A 65 26.03 -11.87 8.64
N ALA A 66 25.11 -12.66 9.20
CA ALA A 66 24.62 -13.89 8.58
C ALA A 66 23.55 -13.63 7.51
N THR A 67 23.02 -12.40 7.45
CA THR A 67 21.96 -12.01 6.51
C THR A 67 22.38 -10.73 5.75
N PRO A 68 23.31 -10.85 4.78
CA PRO A 68 23.73 -9.71 3.97
C PRO A 68 22.53 -9.04 3.27
N GLY A 69 22.48 -7.71 3.34
CA GLY A 69 21.36 -6.94 2.77
C GLY A 69 20.03 -7.17 3.48
N TRP A 70 20.01 -7.48 4.78
CA TRP A 70 18.76 -7.57 5.52
C TRP A 70 18.01 -6.22 5.48
N ASP A 71 16.69 -6.27 5.43
CA ASP A 71 15.82 -5.10 5.39
C ASP A 71 15.10 -4.90 6.73
N LEU A 72 14.66 -6.00 7.33
CA LEU A 72 13.90 -6.00 8.59
C LEU A 72 14.52 -6.98 9.58
N ASN A 73 14.46 -6.62 10.85
CA ASN A 73 14.69 -7.52 11.98
C ASN A 73 13.49 -7.47 12.93
N LEU A 74 12.90 -8.62 13.20
CA LEU A 74 11.85 -8.78 14.21
C LEU A 74 12.43 -9.52 15.41
N TRP A 75 12.37 -8.92 16.60
CA TRP A 75 13.12 -9.39 17.77
C TRP A 75 12.44 -9.07 19.09
N GLY A 76 12.99 -9.57 20.20
CA GLY A 76 12.64 -9.18 21.56
C GLY A 76 12.34 -10.36 22.47
N SER A 77 12.82 -10.31 23.71
CA SER A 77 12.59 -11.37 24.70
C SER A 77 11.40 -11.09 25.63
N SER A 78 11.08 -9.81 25.83
CA SER A 78 10.01 -9.34 26.73
C SER A 78 8.79 -8.78 25.99
N SER A 79 8.97 -8.39 24.73
CA SER A 79 7.92 -8.00 23.80
C SER A 79 8.37 -8.35 22.38
N LEU A 80 7.61 -7.89 21.38
CA LEU A 80 8.01 -7.94 19.98
C LEU A 80 8.32 -6.53 19.49
N PHE A 81 9.48 -6.38 18.85
CA PHE A 81 9.99 -5.16 18.26
C PHE A 81 10.30 -5.40 16.79
N ALA A 82 10.36 -4.33 16.02
CA ALA A 82 10.84 -4.33 14.66
C ALA A 82 12.01 -3.33 14.54
N TRP A 83 12.92 -3.60 13.62
CA TRP A 83 13.99 -2.69 13.22
C TRP A 83 14.11 -2.77 11.70
N ALA A 84 14.03 -1.63 11.01
CA ALA A 84 14.39 -1.53 9.60
C ALA A 84 15.85 -1.12 9.44
N ASN A 85 16.53 -1.73 8.47
CA ASN A 85 17.90 -1.38 8.12
C ASN A 85 17.97 0.06 7.56
N THR A 86 19.20 0.55 7.40
CA THR A 86 19.48 1.89 6.86
C THR A 86 18.77 2.11 5.54
N GLY A 87 18.04 3.23 5.43
CA GLY A 87 17.23 3.57 4.25
C GLY A 87 15.81 3.01 4.27
N GLY A 88 15.44 2.27 5.31
CA GLY A 88 14.08 1.75 5.54
C GLY A 88 13.39 2.32 6.78
N GLY A 89 12.18 1.84 7.01
CA GLY A 89 11.34 2.21 8.15
C GLY A 89 10.20 1.23 8.36
N VAL A 90 9.64 1.22 9.56
CA VAL A 90 8.41 0.51 9.92
C VAL A 90 7.35 1.54 10.29
N VAL A 91 6.11 1.34 9.85
CA VAL A 91 5.01 2.29 10.03
C VAL A 91 4.66 2.47 11.52
N THR A 92 4.51 3.72 11.94
CA THR A 92 4.17 4.13 13.31
C THR A 92 3.28 5.37 13.32
N GLY A 93 2.66 5.68 14.46
CA GLY A 93 1.94 6.94 14.69
C GLY A 93 0.52 7.00 14.14
N LEU A 94 -0.07 5.87 13.78
CA LEU A 94 -1.47 5.75 13.38
C LEU A 94 -2.39 5.42 14.57
N GLY A 95 -1.83 4.87 15.65
CA GLY A 95 -2.53 4.55 16.89
C GLY A 95 -2.42 5.62 17.99
N GLY A 96 -2.61 5.17 19.24
CA GLY A 96 -2.46 6.02 20.43
C GLY A 96 -1.00 6.34 20.81
N SER A 97 -0.03 5.74 20.12
CA SER A 97 1.40 5.98 20.32
C SER A 97 2.04 6.48 19.03
N SER A 98 2.83 7.55 19.12
CA SER A 98 3.55 8.11 17.98
C SER A 98 4.77 7.28 17.55
N THR A 99 5.23 6.36 18.41
CA THR A 99 6.49 5.63 18.20
C THR A 99 6.31 4.12 18.09
N ALA A 100 5.19 3.58 18.54
CA ALA A 100 4.95 2.14 18.46
C ALA A 100 4.65 1.71 17.02
N VAL A 101 5.01 0.47 16.70
CA VAL A 101 4.56 -0.17 15.46
C VAL A 101 3.05 -0.34 15.51
N ASP A 102 2.37 0.00 14.41
CA ASP A 102 0.93 -0.10 14.27
C ASP A 102 0.51 -1.34 13.48
N ASN A 103 -0.53 -2.03 13.96
CA ASN A 103 -1.22 -3.05 13.19
C ASN A 103 -2.12 -2.38 12.13
N LEU A 104 -1.91 -2.72 10.86
CA LEU A 104 -2.60 -2.09 9.73
C LEU A 104 -3.83 -2.90 9.29
N ALA A 105 -4.89 -2.19 8.94
CA ALA A 105 -6.04 -2.79 8.31
C ALA A 105 -5.73 -3.17 6.85
N LEU A 106 -6.42 -4.20 6.33
CA LEU A 106 -6.40 -4.52 4.90
C LEU A 106 -6.80 -3.29 4.08
N GLY A 107 -6.11 -3.06 2.97
CA GLY A 107 -6.37 -1.92 2.08
C GLY A 107 -5.71 -0.61 2.50
N THR A 108 -5.13 -0.49 3.71
CA THR A 108 -4.29 0.66 4.06
C THR A 108 -3.13 0.76 3.08
N VAL A 109 -2.93 1.91 2.46
CA VAL A 109 -1.84 2.12 1.49
C VAL A 109 -0.56 2.51 2.22
N VAL A 110 0.45 1.64 2.15
CA VAL A 110 1.81 1.90 2.65
C VAL A 110 2.60 2.66 1.59
N ASN A 111 3.02 3.88 1.90
CA ASN A 111 3.78 4.75 1.01
C ASN A 111 4.56 5.81 1.81
N ALA A 112 5.21 6.74 1.12
CA ALA A 112 5.99 7.84 1.70
C ALA A 112 5.21 8.77 2.64
N SER A 113 3.88 8.81 2.57
CA SER A 113 3.06 9.72 3.39
C SER A 113 2.78 9.20 4.79
N LEU A 114 2.98 7.89 5.03
CA LEU A 114 2.84 7.32 6.37
C LEU A 114 4.08 7.61 7.21
N GLY A 115 3.85 7.97 8.47
CA GLY A 115 4.91 8.05 9.46
C GLY A 115 5.61 6.70 9.60
N SER A 116 6.94 6.70 9.63
CA SER A 116 7.73 5.50 9.85
C SER A 116 9.01 5.81 10.63
N SER A 117 9.53 4.80 11.31
CA SER A 117 10.78 4.85 12.07
C SER A 117 11.65 3.65 11.74
N SER A 118 12.97 3.82 11.65
CA SER A 118 13.90 2.70 11.53
C SER A 118 13.94 1.88 12.81
N THR A 119 13.88 2.53 13.98
CA THR A 119 13.87 1.89 15.30
C THR A 119 12.61 2.27 16.07
N PRO A 120 11.43 1.74 15.68
CA PRO A 120 10.18 2.00 16.40
C PRO A 120 10.21 1.40 17.82
N GLY A 121 9.26 1.83 18.64
CA GLY A 121 8.94 1.17 19.90
C GLY A 121 8.35 -0.23 19.68
N ALA A 122 8.03 -0.91 20.77
CA ALA A 122 7.41 -2.23 20.72
C ALA A 122 6.08 -2.21 19.96
N LEU A 123 5.71 -3.35 19.38
CA LEU A 123 4.34 -3.62 18.94
C LEU A 123 3.42 -3.51 20.17
N GLN A 124 2.28 -2.85 20.00
CA GLN A 124 1.30 -2.66 21.08
C GLN A 124 0.27 -3.80 21.05
N GLY A 125 -0.01 -4.42 22.19
CA GLY A 125 -1.04 -5.47 22.29
C GLY A 125 -2.47 -4.98 22.03
N GLU A 126 -3.47 -5.69 22.56
CA GLU A 126 -4.89 -5.61 22.18
C GLU A 126 -5.65 -4.30 22.53
N THR A 127 -4.96 -3.18 22.79
CA THR A 127 -5.60 -1.90 23.16
C THR A 127 -5.38 -0.83 22.10
N GLY A 128 -6.48 -0.24 21.61
CA GLY A 128 -6.45 0.87 20.64
C GLY A 128 -6.79 0.45 19.21
N ALA A 129 -6.91 1.44 18.32
CA ALA A 129 -7.37 1.24 16.93
C ALA A 129 -6.38 0.48 16.04
N THR A 130 -5.10 0.43 16.41
CA THR A 130 -4.00 -0.24 15.70
C THR A 130 -3.37 -1.35 16.53
N ALA A 131 -4.16 -1.89 17.47
CA ALA A 131 -3.75 -2.97 18.35
C ALA A 131 -3.42 -4.25 17.58
N PHE A 132 -2.38 -4.96 18.03
CA PHE A 132 -2.12 -6.31 17.56
C PHE A 132 -3.07 -7.30 18.22
N LEU A 133 -3.57 -8.24 17.42
CA LEU A 133 -4.47 -9.30 17.82
C LEU A 133 -3.66 -10.52 18.26
N LEU A 134 -3.86 -10.99 19.49
CA LEU A 134 -3.20 -12.18 20.00
C LEU A 134 -3.96 -13.44 19.58
N ASN A 135 -3.26 -14.58 19.51
CA ASN A 135 -3.80 -15.83 18.95
C ASN A 135 -4.40 -15.64 17.54
N SER A 136 -3.79 -14.79 16.73
CA SER A 136 -4.32 -14.39 15.43
C SER A 136 -3.22 -14.28 14.37
N THR A 137 -3.63 -14.51 13.13
CA THR A 137 -2.84 -14.29 11.91
C THR A 137 -3.17 -12.96 11.24
N ASP A 138 -4.13 -12.21 11.77
CA ASP A 138 -4.64 -10.99 11.15
C ASP A 138 -3.93 -9.75 11.69
N ASN A 139 -2.59 -9.83 11.62
CA ASN A 139 -1.69 -8.77 12.03
C ASN A 139 -0.83 -8.37 10.86
N TYR A 140 -0.82 -7.08 10.52
CA TYR A 140 -0.06 -6.53 9.41
C TYR A 140 0.78 -5.35 9.86
N ILE A 141 2.02 -5.29 9.43
CA ILE A 141 2.87 -4.10 9.56
C ILE A 141 3.19 -3.56 8.19
N GLY A 142 3.28 -2.24 8.08
CA GLY A 142 3.82 -1.57 6.90
C GLY A 142 5.31 -1.31 7.07
N PHE A 143 6.06 -1.38 5.97
CA PHE A 143 7.48 -1.06 5.98
C PHE A 143 7.92 -0.38 4.69
N SER A 144 9.08 0.26 4.76
CA SER A 144 9.87 0.68 3.60
C SER A 144 11.29 0.13 3.72
N PHE A 145 11.95 -0.04 2.58
CA PHE A 145 13.35 -0.47 2.52
C PHE A 145 14.04 0.15 1.31
N LEU A 146 15.37 0.23 1.35
CA LEU A 146 16.18 0.61 0.20
C LEU A 146 16.42 -0.64 -0.64
N ASN A 147 15.81 -0.72 -1.80
CA ASN A 147 16.02 -1.81 -2.73
C ASN A 147 17.42 -1.69 -3.36
N GLU A 148 18.34 -2.58 -3.00
CA GLU A 148 19.73 -2.47 -3.45
C GLU A 148 19.91 -2.81 -4.93
N ALA A 149 18.93 -3.48 -5.56
CA ALA A 149 18.95 -3.76 -6.99
C ALA A 149 18.61 -2.52 -7.83
N THR A 150 17.81 -1.58 -7.29
CA THR A 150 17.33 -0.39 -8.03
C THR A 150 17.82 0.93 -7.45
N GLY A 151 18.27 0.94 -6.19
CA GLY A 151 18.62 2.14 -5.44
C GLY A 151 17.42 2.99 -5.00
N ALA A 152 16.19 2.50 -5.19
CA ALA A 152 14.96 3.20 -4.82
C ALA A 152 14.43 2.76 -3.45
N THR A 153 13.65 3.62 -2.80
CA THR A 153 12.86 3.22 -1.64
C THR A 153 11.60 2.52 -2.10
N ASN A 154 11.39 1.31 -1.61
CA ASN A 154 10.24 0.48 -1.92
C ASN A 154 9.36 0.32 -0.67
N TYR A 155 8.06 0.13 -0.88
CA TYR A 155 7.07 0.03 0.20
C TYR A 155 6.45 -1.36 0.21
N GLY A 156 6.21 -1.87 1.41
CA GLY A 156 5.73 -3.23 1.62
C GLY A 156 4.82 -3.38 2.82
N TRP A 157 4.18 -4.55 2.89
CA TRP A 157 3.46 -5.02 4.06
C TRP A 157 3.94 -6.41 4.46
N MET A 158 3.89 -6.71 5.75
CA MET A 158 4.25 -8.01 6.31
C MET A 158 3.13 -8.49 7.21
N ARG A 159 2.74 -9.76 7.07
CA ARG A 159 1.72 -10.43 7.88
C ARG A 159 2.36 -11.30 8.95
N LEU A 160 1.87 -11.18 10.18
CA LEU A 160 2.37 -11.87 11.36
C LEU A 160 1.31 -12.83 11.92
N SER A 161 1.78 -13.98 12.38
CA SER A 161 1.04 -14.84 13.31
C SER A 161 1.56 -14.60 14.71
N LEU A 162 0.67 -14.27 15.65
CA LEU A 162 1.02 -14.01 17.04
C LEU A 162 0.28 -14.96 17.98
N GLY A 163 1.00 -15.54 18.93
CA GLY A 163 0.45 -16.39 19.98
C GLY A 163 -0.25 -15.60 21.09
N ALA A 164 -0.39 -16.22 22.26
CA ALA A 164 -1.15 -15.67 23.38
C ALA A 164 -0.54 -14.42 24.04
N THR A 165 0.73 -14.10 23.74
CA THR A 165 1.42 -12.89 24.21
C THR A 165 2.45 -12.46 23.16
N LEU A 166 2.91 -11.20 23.20
CA LEU A 166 3.92 -10.69 22.25
C LEU A 166 5.31 -11.32 22.44
N ASN A 167 5.60 -11.88 23.62
CA ASN A 167 6.81 -12.65 23.92
C ASN A 167 6.60 -14.17 23.86
N ASN A 168 5.46 -14.63 23.33
CA ASN A 168 5.21 -16.06 23.14
C ASN A 168 6.12 -16.60 22.03
N PRO A 169 6.71 -17.81 22.15
CA PRO A 169 7.50 -18.43 21.09
C PRO A 169 6.70 -18.77 19.82
N ALA A 170 5.37 -18.88 19.92
CA ALA A 170 4.48 -19.06 18.77
C ALA A 170 4.26 -17.73 18.04
N ARG A 171 5.31 -17.21 17.41
CA ARG A 171 5.26 -16.00 16.58
C ARG A 171 6.09 -16.17 15.31
N SER A 172 5.51 -15.75 14.19
CA SER A 172 6.11 -15.98 12.87
C SER A 172 5.67 -14.95 11.84
N ILE A 173 6.52 -14.74 10.84
CA ILE A 173 6.16 -14.06 9.60
C ILE A 173 5.51 -15.10 8.69
N ILE A 174 4.29 -14.83 8.24
CA ILE A 174 3.49 -15.76 7.42
C ILE A 174 3.30 -15.29 5.98
N GLY A 175 3.80 -14.10 5.66
CA GLY A 175 3.81 -13.55 4.31
C GLY A 175 4.26 -12.11 4.33
N TYR A 176 4.77 -11.64 3.21
CA TYR A 176 5.05 -10.23 2.96
C TYR A 176 5.02 -9.95 1.46
N ALA A 177 4.66 -8.73 1.09
CA ALA A 177 4.75 -8.26 -0.28
C ALA A 177 5.28 -6.83 -0.32
N PHE A 178 5.84 -6.43 -1.45
CA PHE A 178 6.26 -5.06 -1.71
C PHE A 178 6.04 -4.69 -3.17
N ASP A 179 5.96 -3.40 -3.44
CA ASP A 179 5.98 -2.88 -4.80
C ASP A 179 7.42 -2.61 -5.25
N ASN A 180 7.83 -3.19 -6.37
CA ASN A 180 9.21 -3.11 -6.89
C ASN A 180 9.52 -1.81 -7.64
N THR A 181 8.51 -0.96 -7.90
CA THR A 181 8.66 0.32 -8.62
C THR A 181 8.87 1.52 -7.71
N GLY A 182 8.66 1.37 -6.40
CA GLY A 182 8.62 2.46 -5.42
C GLY A 182 7.24 3.10 -5.24
N ALA A 183 6.22 2.57 -5.91
CA ALA A 183 4.83 2.98 -5.67
C ALA A 183 4.34 2.51 -4.29
N GLY A 184 3.26 3.14 -3.82
CA GLY A 184 2.58 2.68 -2.61
C GLY A 184 1.87 1.35 -2.83
N ILE A 185 1.81 0.51 -1.79
CA ILE A 185 1.14 -0.79 -1.84
C ILE A 185 0.03 -0.87 -0.80
N ALA A 186 -1.14 -1.37 -1.19
CA ALA A 186 -2.22 -1.66 -0.26
C ALA A 186 -1.91 -2.92 0.56
N VAL A 187 -2.12 -2.87 1.88
CA VAL A 187 -1.98 -4.03 2.76
C VAL A 187 -2.88 -5.17 2.26
N GLY A 188 -2.28 -6.33 2.03
CA GLY A 188 -2.94 -7.53 1.48
C GLY A 188 -2.92 -7.64 -0.04
N ALA A 189 -2.39 -6.65 -0.77
CA ALA A 189 -2.16 -6.78 -2.21
C ALA A 189 -1.04 -7.80 -2.48
N ILE A 190 -1.35 -8.83 -3.27
CA ILE A 190 -0.42 -9.90 -3.67
C ILE A 190 -0.11 -9.92 -5.17
N SER A 191 -0.76 -9.05 -5.93
CA SER A 191 -0.56 -8.86 -7.36
C SER A 191 -0.77 -7.39 -7.70
N ALA A 192 -0.28 -6.97 -8.87
CA ALA A 192 -0.63 -5.68 -9.44
C ALA A 192 -2.16 -5.54 -9.48
N VAL A 193 -2.70 -4.49 -8.88
CA VAL A 193 -4.12 -4.14 -9.01
C VAL A 193 -4.23 -3.19 -10.21
N PRO A 194 -5.00 -3.54 -11.26
CA PRO A 194 -5.21 -2.64 -12.39
C PRO A 194 -5.81 -1.32 -11.89
N GLU A 195 -5.18 -0.19 -12.22
CA GLU A 195 -5.60 1.10 -11.68
C GLU A 195 -7.00 1.51 -12.21
N PRO A 196 -7.84 2.13 -11.37
CA PRO A 196 -9.13 2.68 -11.81
C PRO A 196 -8.99 3.67 -12.97
N ALA A 197 -7.87 4.39 -13.06
CA ALA A 197 -7.59 5.34 -14.14
C ALA A 197 -7.54 4.67 -15.52
N SER A 198 -7.03 3.43 -15.61
CA SER A 198 -7.00 2.66 -16.85
C SER A 198 -8.41 2.31 -17.34
N ALA A 199 -9.33 2.01 -16.41
CA ALA A 199 -10.73 1.75 -16.72
C ALA A 199 -11.46 3.04 -17.17
N VAL A 200 -11.20 4.18 -16.52
CA VAL A 200 -11.78 5.47 -16.90
C VAL A 200 -11.29 5.93 -18.26
N LEU A 201 -9.99 5.77 -18.58
CA LEU A 201 -9.44 6.07 -19.90
C LEU A 201 -9.99 5.14 -20.99
N ALA A 202 -10.16 3.85 -20.70
CA ALA A 202 -10.79 2.91 -21.63
C ALA A 202 -12.24 3.31 -21.93
N LEU A 203 -13.01 3.68 -20.90
CA LEU A 203 -14.39 4.16 -21.06
C LEU A 203 -14.45 5.51 -21.80
N ALA A 204 -13.54 6.44 -21.52
CA ALA A 204 -13.43 7.71 -22.24
C ALA A 204 -13.06 7.50 -23.72
N GLY A 205 -12.15 6.57 -24.00
CA GLY A 205 -11.79 6.17 -25.36
C GLY A 205 -12.97 5.57 -26.13
N LEU A 206 -13.77 4.72 -25.50
CA LEU A 206 -14.99 4.15 -26.08
C LEU A 206 -16.06 5.22 -26.34
N ALA A 207 -16.26 6.16 -25.41
CA ALA A 207 -17.18 7.28 -25.59
C ALA A 207 -16.73 8.20 -26.75
N GLY A 208 -15.43 8.50 -26.84
CA GLY A 208 -14.85 9.28 -27.94
C GLY A 208 -15.01 8.62 -29.31
N LEU A 209 -14.80 7.29 -29.39
CA LEU A 209 -15.02 6.51 -30.62
C LEU A 209 -16.50 6.48 -31.03
N GLY A 210 -17.42 6.38 -30.06
CA GLY A 210 -18.86 6.45 -30.32
C GLY A 210 -19.29 7.78 -30.95
N LEU A 211 -18.81 8.90 -30.39
CA LEU A 211 -19.08 10.24 -30.90
C LEU A 211 -18.47 10.48 -32.29
N TRP A 212 -17.26 9.96 -32.55
CA TRP A 212 -16.62 10.06 -33.87
C TRP A 212 -17.38 9.30 -34.97
N ARG A 213 -17.92 8.12 -34.65
CA ARG A 213 -18.71 7.33 -35.61
C ARG A 213 -20.08 7.95 -35.90
N GLY A 214 -20.73 8.57 -34.91
CA GLY A 214 -21.99 9.29 -35.12
C GLY A 214 -21.86 10.46 -36.09
N ARG A 215 -20.70 11.12 -36.08
CA ARG A 215 -20.42 12.30 -36.92
C ARG A 215 -20.10 11.98 -38.38
N ARG A 216 -19.86 10.71 -38.74
CA ARG A 216 -19.61 10.27 -40.12
C ARG A 216 -20.85 9.70 -40.83
N ARG A 217 -21.99 9.61 -40.14
CA ARG A 217 -23.24 9.03 -40.66
C ARG A 217 -24.38 10.05 -40.83
N GLY A 218 -24.12 11.33 -40.60
CA GLY A 218 -25.00 12.45 -40.94
C GLY A 218 -24.27 13.39 -41.89
#